data_AF-A0A0R3VXJ4-F1
#
_entry.id   AF-A0A0R3VXJ4-F1
#
_cell.length_a   1.000
_cell.length_b   1.000
_cell.length_c   1.000
_cell.angle_alpha   90.00
_cell.angle_beta   90.00
_cell.angle_gamma   90.00
#
_symmetry.space_group_name_H-M   'P 1'
#
loop_
_entity.id
_entity.type
_entity.pdbx_description
1 polymer ?
#
loop_
_entity_poly.entity_id
_entity_poly.type
_entity_poly.pdbx_seq_one_letter_code
_entity_poly.pdbx_strand_id
1 'polypeptide(L)'
;MCALLLLIPLVNESENKSINAMENYVAYLLSAVRVALKSPDLYSSLHKHHLRDLLRGLNGLTRFDANKRVLLEGDILDDIVTMLKIAKDLPNSKLNTLLQSPVPNTNSDNLATEVVGLLWQLCFLSETRGQLPQYPSLIDLCREFGDNNCSPTCRETVEGLLWSLSQPLTDFERGDIKYTPLSATGNPYGHIVFACNRTNNYRKTVDFLKLSLKQRGFNVYLEPGRMEMEKALEDASALILCLSYSFSTSPFCRQQVLSALSYGVVLVPVLLESNYEPESWLHYLLATVIYTSFTDRDDFERAAESLSLALMKYGIVRASSNTDDDFDPSESISPPSIASPWRPIVLKNHTGRGVRMQLLSVSSLRSGSCGSSQVFSVWSNGEESVASSRLQGSSQSQQQWEEDQEAVLAYRAPSPAVRLWDVERVQRWLEESGLAHYTVALRWLDGNLLWELAWHRIRSCDAFFSNLKHHLNMPQHDQVLFFNALSLLADVSTN
;
A
#
# COMPACT_ATOMS: atom_id res chain seq x y z
N MET A 1 34.07 8.56 8.78
CA MET A 1 32.71 8.71 9.33
C MET A 1 31.74 9.26 8.29
N CYS A 2 31.98 10.44 7.69
CA CYS A 2 31.10 10.98 6.64
C CYS A 2 30.81 9.99 5.49
N ALA A 3 31.85 9.33 4.96
CA ALA A 3 31.69 8.32 3.91
C ALA A 3 30.76 7.19 4.34
N LEU A 4 30.91 6.67 5.57
CA LEU A 4 30.04 5.65 6.12
C LEU A 4 28.60 6.16 6.18
N LEU A 5 28.35 7.32 6.80
CA LEU A 5 27.00 7.89 6.93
C LEU A 5 26.31 8.15 5.57
N LEU A 6 27.08 8.48 4.53
CA LEU A 6 26.57 8.65 3.17
C LEU A 6 26.29 7.33 2.44
N LEU A 7 27.04 6.27 2.75
CA LEU A 7 26.85 4.95 2.16
C LEU A 7 25.69 4.19 2.79
N ILE A 8 25.41 4.40 4.08
CA ILE A 8 24.32 3.72 4.82
C ILE A 8 23.00 3.65 4.04
N PRO A 9 22.48 4.73 3.42
CA PRO A 9 21.21 4.65 2.69
C PRO A 9 21.30 3.97 1.30
N LEU A 10 22.50 3.78 0.75
CA LEU A 10 22.71 3.28 -0.61
C LEU A 10 23.00 1.77 -0.65
N VAL A 11 23.59 1.24 0.41
CA VAL A 11 24.07 -0.14 0.50
C VAL A 11 22.88 -1.11 0.56
N ASN A 12 22.86 -2.17 -0.24
CA ASN A 12 21.85 -3.24 -0.11
C ASN A 12 22.27 -4.30 0.92
N GLU A 13 21.40 -5.26 1.25
CA GLU A 13 21.72 -6.30 2.24
C GLU A 13 22.95 -7.16 1.87
N SER A 14 23.12 -7.48 0.58
CA SER A 14 24.25 -8.30 0.10
C SER A 14 25.59 -7.57 0.24
N GLU A 15 25.61 -6.28 -0.08
CA GLU A 15 26.73 -5.38 0.11
C GLU A 15 27.00 -5.16 1.60
N ASN A 16 25.96 -4.97 2.42
CA ASN A 16 26.07 -4.84 3.87
C ASN A 16 26.78 -6.06 4.50
N LYS A 17 26.40 -7.28 4.08
CA LYS A 17 27.07 -8.51 4.53
C LYS A 17 28.54 -8.54 4.09
N SER A 18 28.82 -8.16 2.85
CA SER A 18 30.18 -8.16 2.29
C SER A 18 31.10 -7.14 2.96
N ILE A 19 30.61 -5.93 3.22
CA ILE A 19 31.37 -4.87 3.89
C ILE A 19 31.62 -5.26 5.35
N ASN A 20 30.61 -5.78 6.07
CA ASN A 20 30.77 -6.20 7.47
C ASN A 20 31.75 -7.37 7.65
N ALA A 21 31.85 -8.26 6.66
CA ALA A 21 32.80 -9.37 6.70
C ALA A 21 34.26 -8.90 6.66
N MET A 22 34.52 -7.76 6.03
CA MET A 22 35.87 -7.18 5.88
C MET A 22 36.19 -6.19 6.99
N GLU A 23 35.25 -5.28 7.27
CA GLU A 23 35.40 -4.20 8.24
C GLU A 23 34.13 -4.13 9.08
N ASN A 24 34.21 -4.38 10.38
CA ASN A 24 33.05 -4.31 11.28
C ASN A 24 32.64 -2.84 11.53
N TYR A 25 32.07 -2.20 10.51
CA TYR A 25 31.70 -0.79 10.55
C TYR A 25 30.53 -0.50 11.50
N VAL A 26 29.70 -1.51 11.79
CA VAL A 26 28.65 -1.43 12.81
C VAL A 26 29.30 -1.18 14.17
N ALA A 27 30.30 -1.98 14.55
CA ALA A 27 31.07 -1.77 15.77
C ALA A 27 31.85 -0.44 15.74
N TYR A 28 32.37 -0.02 14.58
CA TYR A 28 33.02 1.28 14.44
C TYR A 28 32.06 2.44 14.72
N LEU A 29 30.84 2.42 14.16
CA LEU A 29 29.83 3.46 14.42
C LEU A 29 29.37 3.44 15.88
N LEU A 30 29.19 2.25 16.47
CA LEU A 30 28.89 2.09 17.90
C LEU A 30 29.99 2.71 18.77
N SER A 31 31.26 2.49 18.42
CA SER A 31 32.40 3.09 19.12
C SER A 31 32.36 4.63 19.04
N ALA A 32 31.96 5.18 17.90
CA ALA A 32 31.82 6.62 17.73
C ALA A 32 30.69 7.22 18.57
N VAL A 33 29.55 6.51 18.66
CA VAL A 33 28.45 6.87 19.58
C VAL A 33 28.97 6.93 21.02
N ARG A 34 29.70 5.91 21.47
CA ARG A 34 30.30 5.87 22.81
C ARG A 34 31.28 7.00 23.08
N VAL A 35 32.07 7.41 22.09
CA VAL A 35 32.95 8.58 22.21
C VAL A 35 32.12 9.86 22.38
N ALA A 36 31.03 10.02 21.61
CA ALA A 36 30.13 11.16 21.77
C ALA A 36 29.43 11.15 23.14
N LEU A 37 29.04 10.00 23.67
CA LEU A 37 28.37 9.89 24.98
C LEU A 37 29.26 10.32 26.15
N LYS A 38 30.58 10.20 26.02
CA LYS A 38 31.55 10.65 27.04
C LYS A 38 31.78 12.16 27.02
N SER A 39 31.37 12.85 25.96
CA SER A 39 31.57 14.29 25.79
C SER A 39 30.41 15.09 26.38
N PRO A 40 30.67 16.23 27.04
CA PRO A 40 29.63 17.04 27.67
C PRO A 40 28.69 17.72 26.66
N ASP A 41 29.16 17.95 25.44
CA ASP A 41 28.43 18.55 24.33
C ASP A 41 27.80 17.50 23.38
N LEU A 42 27.88 16.22 23.75
CA LEU A 42 27.41 15.09 22.94
C LEU A 42 28.00 15.10 21.52
N TYR A 43 29.24 15.58 21.39
CA TYR A 43 29.99 15.67 20.15
C TYR A 43 31.23 14.78 20.18
N SER A 44 31.36 13.90 19.19
CA SER A 44 32.57 13.12 19.04
C SER A 44 33.66 13.97 18.38
N SER A 45 34.62 14.45 19.18
CA SER A 45 35.78 15.20 18.65
C SER A 45 36.61 14.37 17.66
N LEU A 46 36.72 13.06 17.89
CA LEU A 46 37.44 12.13 17.02
C LEU A 46 36.76 11.98 15.65
N HIS A 47 35.43 11.85 15.63
CA HIS A 47 34.67 11.57 14.41
C HIS A 47 34.07 12.82 13.76
N LYS A 48 34.13 13.95 14.46
CA LYS A 48 33.60 15.26 14.07
C LYS A 48 32.09 15.30 13.80
N HIS A 49 31.32 14.49 14.53
CA HIS A 49 29.86 14.41 14.41
C HIS A 49 29.18 14.49 15.78
N HIS A 50 27.98 15.06 15.80
CA HIS A 50 27.11 15.03 16.98
C HIS A 50 26.48 13.64 17.14
N LEU A 51 26.15 13.30 18.40
CA LEU A 51 25.48 12.06 18.77
C LEU A 51 24.24 11.78 17.91
N ARG A 52 23.43 12.81 17.63
CA ARG A 52 22.21 12.68 16.82
C ARG A 52 22.50 12.16 15.40
N ASP A 53 23.54 12.66 14.75
CA ASP A 53 23.88 12.24 13.38
C ASP A 53 24.39 10.79 13.36
N LEU A 54 25.16 10.42 14.38
CA LEU A 54 25.65 9.06 14.56
C LEU A 54 24.50 8.09 14.84
N LEU A 55 23.51 8.50 15.65
CA LEU A 55 22.30 7.71 15.93
C LEU A 55 21.43 7.52 14.70
N ARG A 56 21.28 8.55 13.86
CA ARG A 56 20.60 8.41 12.56
C ARG A 56 21.28 7.40 11.66
N GLY A 57 22.62 7.43 11.62
CA GLY A 57 23.40 6.40 10.94
C GLY A 57 23.11 5.01 11.51
N LEU A 58 23.10 4.87 12.84
CA LEU A 58 22.87 3.61 13.52
C LEU A 58 21.46 3.07 13.23
N ASN A 59 20.43 3.92 13.28
CA ASN A 59 19.06 3.60 12.86
C ASN A 59 18.98 3.18 11.39
N GLY A 60 19.76 3.81 10.51
CA GLY A 60 19.86 3.39 9.11
C GLY A 60 20.49 2.00 8.94
N LEU A 61 21.40 1.60 9.83
CA LEU A 61 22.03 0.28 9.83
C LEU A 61 21.13 -0.81 10.41
N THR A 62 20.26 -0.48 11.37
CA THR A 62 19.37 -1.46 11.99
C THR A 62 18.27 -1.94 11.08
N ARG A 63 18.10 -1.40 9.86
CA ARG A 63 17.20 -1.99 8.85
C ARG A 63 17.54 -3.45 8.49
N PHE A 64 18.82 -3.83 8.62
CA PHE A 64 19.27 -5.20 8.39
C PHE A 64 19.33 -5.98 9.70
N ASP A 65 18.69 -7.16 9.74
CA ASP A 65 18.62 -7.99 10.96
C ASP A 65 20.01 -8.51 11.39
N ALA A 66 20.91 -8.75 10.43
CA ALA A 66 22.31 -9.09 10.70
C ALA A 66 23.04 -8.02 11.54
N ASN A 67 22.82 -6.74 11.26
CA ASN A 67 23.45 -5.66 12.01
C ASN A 67 22.88 -5.53 13.43
N LYS A 68 21.59 -5.86 13.62
CA LYS A 68 20.96 -5.85 14.95
C LYS A 68 21.68 -6.82 15.91
N ARG A 69 22.06 -8.01 15.44
CA ARG A 69 22.82 -9.00 16.24
C ARG A 69 24.18 -8.46 16.66
N VAL A 70 24.92 -7.86 15.73
CA VAL A 70 26.23 -7.24 16.01
C VAL A 70 26.11 -6.12 17.06
N LEU A 71 25.02 -5.34 17.03
CA LEU A 71 24.78 -4.32 18.06
C LEU A 71 24.44 -4.91 19.42
N LEU A 72 23.66 -6.00 19.47
CA LEU A 72 23.37 -6.71 20.73
C LEU A 72 24.62 -7.32 21.36
N GLU A 73 25.46 -7.98 20.56
CA GLU A 73 26.77 -8.50 21.00
C GLU A 73 27.68 -7.38 21.52
N GLY A 74 27.46 -6.16 21.05
CA GLY A 74 28.16 -4.97 21.49
C GLY A 74 27.56 -4.29 22.73
N ASP A 75 26.63 -4.89 23.48
CA ASP A 75 26.00 -4.30 24.68
C ASP A 75 25.29 -2.94 24.43
N ILE A 76 24.67 -2.77 23.27
CA ILE A 76 23.96 -1.52 22.90
C ILE A 76 22.84 -1.13 23.89
N LEU A 77 22.26 -2.09 24.62
CA LEU A 77 21.14 -1.83 25.54
C LEU A 77 21.56 -0.92 26.71
N ASP A 78 22.78 -1.08 27.24
CA ASP A 78 23.33 -0.19 28.28
C ASP A 78 23.55 1.24 27.75
N ASP A 79 24.00 1.35 26.50
CA ASP A 79 24.16 2.64 25.83
C ASP A 79 22.78 3.30 25.62
N ILE A 80 21.74 2.55 25.26
CA ILE A 80 20.36 3.06 25.12
C ILE A 80 19.84 3.61 26.46
N VAL A 81 20.03 2.89 27.57
CA VAL A 81 19.63 3.37 28.89
C VAL A 81 20.33 4.68 29.24
N THR A 82 21.64 4.75 28.98
CA THR A 82 22.43 5.98 29.18
C THR A 82 21.90 7.13 28.33
N MET A 83 21.61 6.88 27.05
CA MET A 83 21.12 7.88 26.11
C MET A 83 19.74 8.43 26.49
N LEU A 84 18.83 7.58 26.98
CA LEU A 84 17.50 8.03 27.43
C LEU A 84 17.59 8.86 28.72
N LYS A 85 18.47 8.49 29.65
CA LYS A 85 18.72 9.31 30.86
C LYS A 85 19.25 10.69 30.49
N ILE A 86 20.23 10.75 29.57
CA ILE A 86 20.72 12.02 29.02
C ILE A 86 19.57 12.79 28.40
N ALA A 87 18.76 12.18 27.53
CA ALA A 87 17.61 12.84 26.91
C ALA A 87 16.63 13.43 27.93
N LYS A 88 16.41 12.75 29.06
CA LYS A 88 15.54 13.22 30.15
C LYS A 88 16.12 14.44 30.89
N ASP A 89 17.44 14.44 31.09
CA ASP A 89 18.15 15.51 31.78
C ASP A 89 18.41 16.74 30.88
N LEU A 90 18.23 16.60 29.56
CA LEU A 90 18.31 17.74 28.65
C LEU A 90 17.21 18.76 28.99
N PRO A 91 17.55 20.06 29.12
CA PRO A 91 16.55 21.08 29.43
C PRO A 91 15.49 21.09 28.34
N ASN A 92 14.23 20.82 28.73
CA ASN A 92 13.05 20.97 27.87
C ASN A 92 13.05 22.40 27.32
N SER A 93 13.48 22.55 26.06
CA SER A 93 13.74 23.85 25.45
C SER A 93 12.42 24.59 25.21
N LYS A 94 11.90 25.27 26.23
CA LYS A 94 11.06 26.43 26.00
C LYS A 94 11.97 27.54 25.47
N LEU A 95 12.05 27.59 24.14
CA LEU A 95 12.35 28.72 23.29
C LEU A 95 12.95 29.96 24.01
N ASN A 96 14.26 30.19 23.89
CA ASN A 96 14.84 31.45 23.38
C ASN A 96 16.32 31.68 23.71
N THR A 97 16.86 32.53 22.84
CA THR A 97 17.89 33.56 23.08
C THR A 97 19.36 33.13 23.06
N LEU A 98 20.00 33.60 21.98
CA LEU A 98 21.35 34.19 21.96
C LEU A 98 22.43 33.32 22.61
N LEU A 99 23.20 32.58 21.81
CA LEU A 99 24.66 32.45 22.00
C LEU A 99 25.28 31.68 20.83
N GLN A 100 26.40 32.21 20.37
CA GLN A 100 27.29 31.71 19.33
C GLN A 100 28.04 30.46 19.81
N SER A 101 27.35 29.32 19.84
CA SER A 101 27.93 27.97 19.80
C SER A 101 27.24 27.25 18.64
N PRO A 102 27.89 26.37 17.84
CA PRO A 102 27.19 25.58 16.84
C PRO A 102 26.12 24.76 17.56
N VAL A 103 24.88 25.25 17.48
CA VAL A 103 23.76 24.94 18.36
C VAL A 103 23.60 23.43 18.55
N PRO A 104 23.40 22.91 19.78
CA PRO A 104 22.97 21.54 19.96
C PRO A 104 21.57 21.41 19.36
N ASN A 105 21.47 20.97 18.11
CA ASN A 105 20.22 20.63 17.42
C ASN A 105 19.59 19.35 18.00
N THR A 106 19.71 19.15 19.30
CA THR A 106 19.30 17.95 19.99
C THR A 106 18.45 18.44 21.15
N ASN A 107 17.16 18.66 20.90
CA ASN A 107 16.18 18.78 21.97
C ASN A 107 15.96 17.39 22.59
N SER A 108 15.46 17.36 23.82
CA SER A 108 15.13 16.12 24.55
C SER A 108 14.32 15.16 23.67
N ASP A 109 13.22 15.65 23.08
CA ASP A 109 12.31 14.86 22.25
C ASP A 109 12.96 14.25 21.00
N ASN A 110 13.81 14.97 20.24
CA ASN A 110 14.42 14.42 19.04
C ASN A 110 15.46 13.34 19.40
N LEU A 111 16.20 13.53 20.50
CA LEU A 111 17.14 12.51 20.97
C LEU A 111 16.37 11.27 21.40
N ALA A 112 15.35 11.43 22.24
CA ALA A 112 14.49 10.35 22.68
C ALA A 112 13.86 9.62 21.49
N THR A 113 13.35 10.35 20.48
CA THR A 113 12.77 9.75 19.27
C THR A 113 13.76 8.84 18.54
N GLU A 114 15.01 9.28 18.32
CA GLU A 114 16.01 8.47 17.62
C GLU A 114 16.44 7.26 18.46
N VAL A 115 16.55 7.41 19.78
CA VAL A 115 16.96 6.33 20.70
C VAL A 115 15.86 5.29 20.91
N VAL A 116 14.60 5.73 21.09
CA VAL A 116 13.44 4.83 21.16
C VAL A 116 13.22 4.16 19.80
N GLY A 117 13.41 4.89 18.69
CA GLY A 117 13.37 4.31 17.34
C GLY A 117 14.42 3.22 17.12
N LEU A 118 15.62 3.39 17.66
CA LEU A 118 16.67 2.37 17.65
C LEU A 118 16.24 1.14 18.42
N LEU A 119 15.75 1.31 19.65
CA LEU A 119 15.26 0.22 20.47
C LEU A 119 14.11 -0.52 19.78
N TRP A 120 13.17 0.22 19.18
CA TRP A 120 12.04 -0.35 18.44
C TRP A 120 12.50 -1.23 17.28
N GLN A 121 13.47 -0.77 16.48
CA GLN A 121 14.07 -1.58 15.43
C GLN A 121 14.73 -2.85 15.99
N LEU A 122 15.51 -2.74 17.08
CA LEU A 122 16.14 -3.88 17.72
C LEU A 122 15.13 -4.91 18.23
N CYS A 123 13.95 -4.47 18.69
CA CYS A 123 12.90 -5.36 19.19
C CYS A 123 12.25 -6.26 18.11
N PHE A 124 12.56 -6.08 16.83
CA PHE A 124 12.19 -7.07 15.80
C PHE A 124 13.08 -8.32 15.80
N LEU A 125 14.19 -8.29 16.56
CA LEU A 125 15.04 -9.45 16.81
C LEU A 125 14.61 -10.14 18.11
N SER A 126 14.47 -11.47 18.08
CA SER A 126 13.97 -12.27 19.21
C SER A 126 14.89 -12.21 20.43
N GLU A 127 16.19 -12.15 20.18
CA GLU A 127 17.28 -12.08 21.13
C GLU A 127 17.22 -10.79 21.95
N THR A 128 16.88 -9.66 21.30
CA THR A 128 16.66 -8.38 21.99
C THR A 128 15.55 -8.54 23.03
N ARG A 129 14.41 -9.13 22.63
CA ARG A 129 13.27 -9.30 23.54
C ARG A 129 13.57 -10.26 24.69
N GLY A 130 14.42 -11.25 24.46
CA GLY A 130 14.91 -12.14 25.52
C GLY A 130 15.81 -11.45 26.55
N GLN A 131 16.54 -10.40 26.17
CA GLN A 131 17.41 -9.62 27.07
C GLN A 131 16.68 -8.49 27.79
N LEU A 132 15.59 -7.94 27.23
CA LEU A 132 14.82 -6.84 27.83
C LEU A 132 14.39 -7.04 29.30
N PRO A 133 14.01 -8.25 29.77
CA PRO A 133 13.67 -8.47 31.18
C PRO A 133 14.81 -8.13 32.17
N GLN A 134 16.06 -8.10 31.70
CA GLN A 134 17.23 -7.69 32.49
C GLN A 134 17.30 -6.16 32.70
N TYR A 135 16.50 -5.40 31.95
CA TYR A 135 16.46 -3.94 31.94
C TYR A 135 15.06 -3.41 32.30
N PRO A 136 14.52 -3.68 33.50
CA PRO A 136 13.15 -3.31 33.86
C PRO A 136 12.90 -1.79 33.76
N SER A 137 13.91 -0.97 34.12
CA SER A 137 13.80 0.49 34.06
C SER A 137 13.80 1.06 32.63
N LEU A 138 14.20 0.30 31.62
CA LEU A 138 14.32 0.81 30.24
C LEU A 138 12.94 1.11 29.65
N ILE A 139 11.99 0.20 29.83
CA ILE A 139 10.62 0.38 29.32
C ILE A 139 9.91 1.51 30.06
N ASP A 140 10.15 1.65 31.37
CA ASP A 140 9.61 2.77 32.15
C ASP A 140 10.16 4.11 31.67
N LEU A 141 11.47 4.20 31.39
CA LEU A 141 12.07 5.39 30.79
C LEU A 141 11.44 5.73 29.42
N CYS A 142 11.18 4.72 28.57
CA CYS A 142 10.50 4.96 27.30
C CYS A 142 9.07 5.48 27.49
N ARG A 143 8.32 4.97 28.48
CA ARG A 143 6.94 5.41 28.77
C ARG A 143 6.87 6.89 29.16
N GLU A 144 7.85 7.40 29.89
CA GLU A 144 7.90 8.82 30.27
C GLU A 144 7.94 9.75 29.03
N PHE A 145 8.56 9.32 27.93
CA PHE A 145 8.58 10.08 26.66
C PHE A 145 7.31 9.90 25.82
N GLY A 146 6.37 9.04 26.26
CA GLY A 146 5.06 8.85 25.66
C GLY A 146 3.99 9.80 26.19
N ASP A 147 4.32 10.65 27.16
CA ASP A 147 3.38 11.60 27.76
C ASP A 147 2.97 12.72 26.79
N ASN A 148 1.81 13.34 27.04
CA ASN A 148 1.26 14.44 26.21
C ASN A 148 2.15 15.69 26.11
N ASN A 149 3.20 15.78 26.93
CA ASN A 149 4.14 16.90 26.92
C ASN A 149 5.22 16.77 25.84
N CYS A 150 5.41 15.57 25.30
CA CYS A 150 6.40 15.30 24.26
C CYS A 150 5.82 15.54 22.85
N SER A 151 6.72 15.72 21.88
CA SER A 151 6.36 15.85 20.48
C SER A 151 5.51 14.66 19.98
N PRO A 152 4.59 14.89 19.03
CA PRO A 152 3.73 13.82 18.51
C PRO A 152 4.56 12.67 17.91
N THR A 153 5.68 12.98 17.25
CA THR A 153 6.59 11.97 16.68
C THR A 153 7.22 11.09 17.76
N CYS A 154 7.65 11.68 18.88
CA CYS A 154 8.23 10.94 20.00
C CYS A 154 7.18 9.99 20.60
N ARG A 155 5.98 10.52 20.88
CA ARG A 155 4.86 9.72 21.41
C ARG A 155 4.48 8.57 20.49
N GLU A 156 4.33 8.82 19.19
CA GLU A 156 4.05 7.78 18.19
C GLU A 156 5.14 6.69 18.16
N THR A 157 6.40 7.07 18.35
CA THR A 157 7.53 6.12 18.36
C THR A 157 7.50 5.26 19.62
N VAL A 158 7.18 5.84 20.77
CA VAL A 158 7.00 5.11 22.04
C VAL A 158 5.80 4.16 21.97
N GLU A 159 4.67 4.63 21.45
CA GLU A 159 3.47 3.80 21.24
C GLU A 159 3.76 2.61 20.32
N GLY A 160 4.47 2.82 19.21
CA GLY A 160 4.90 1.75 18.30
C GLY A 160 5.81 0.72 18.96
N LEU A 161 6.79 1.17 19.76
CA LEU A 161 7.64 0.28 20.55
C LEU A 161 6.81 -0.58 21.52
N LEU A 162 5.98 0.07 22.35
CA LEU A 162 5.20 -0.61 23.38
C LEU A 162 4.23 -1.63 22.78
N TRP A 163 3.57 -1.26 21.68
CA TRP A 163 2.70 -2.16 20.95
C TRP A 163 3.50 -3.35 20.37
N SER A 164 4.67 -3.09 19.78
CA SER A 164 5.49 -4.16 19.21
C SER A 164 5.86 -5.19 20.26
N LEU A 165 6.17 -4.74 21.49
CA LEU A 165 6.47 -5.61 22.62
C LEU A 165 5.27 -6.42 23.12
N SER A 166 4.05 -5.93 22.97
CA SER A 166 2.84 -6.66 23.37
C SER A 166 2.48 -7.80 22.42
N GLN A 167 2.96 -7.75 21.18
CA GLN A 167 2.65 -8.76 20.18
C GLN A 167 3.67 -9.91 20.12
N PRO A 168 3.26 -11.11 19.67
CA PRO A 168 4.20 -12.18 19.36
C PRO A 168 5.13 -11.78 18.21
N LEU A 169 6.36 -12.28 18.23
CA LEU A 169 7.31 -12.15 17.12
C LEU A 169 7.07 -13.24 16.08
N THR A 170 7.22 -12.87 14.81
CA THR A 170 7.36 -13.82 13.70
C THR A 170 8.83 -13.81 13.25
N ASP A 171 9.48 -14.98 13.34
CA ASP A 171 10.83 -15.16 12.82
C ASP A 171 10.76 -15.56 11.34
N PHE A 172 11.03 -14.60 10.46
CA PHE A 172 11.00 -14.82 9.01
C PHE A 172 12.15 -15.71 8.53
N GLU A 173 13.28 -15.73 9.23
CA GLU A 173 14.49 -16.47 8.77
C GLU A 173 14.38 -17.97 9.07
N ARG A 174 13.64 -18.38 10.11
CA ARG A 174 13.43 -19.81 10.44
C ARG A 174 12.40 -20.51 9.56
N GLY A 175 11.71 -19.78 8.68
CA GLY A 175 10.72 -20.38 7.78
C GLY A 175 9.42 -20.82 8.45
N ASP A 176 9.18 -20.45 9.72
CA ASP A 176 7.92 -20.70 10.45
C ASP A 176 6.80 -19.73 10.02
N ILE A 177 6.75 -19.36 8.74
CA ILE A 177 5.71 -18.51 8.20
C ILE A 177 4.46 -19.39 8.01
N LYS A 178 3.61 -19.44 9.04
CA LYS A 178 2.31 -20.15 9.01
C LYS A 178 1.32 -19.58 7.98
N TYR A 179 1.59 -18.41 7.41
CA TYR A 179 0.67 -17.65 6.56
C TYR A 179 1.36 -17.23 5.27
N THR A 180 0.94 -17.81 4.14
CA THR A 180 1.38 -17.32 2.83
C THR A 180 0.63 -16.03 2.47
N PRO A 181 1.31 -15.00 1.93
CA PRO A 181 0.63 -13.89 1.26
C PRO A 181 -0.38 -14.43 0.25
N LEU A 182 -1.52 -13.75 0.09
CA LEU A 182 -2.63 -14.19 -0.77
C LEU A 182 -3.43 -15.44 -0.30
N SER A 183 -3.23 -15.91 0.94
CA SER A 183 -4.10 -16.91 1.60
C SER A 183 -5.53 -16.41 1.84
N ALA A 184 -6.47 -17.31 2.17
CA ALA A 184 -7.84 -16.92 2.52
C ALA A 184 -7.86 -16.05 3.78
N THR A 185 -8.44 -14.84 3.68
CA THR A 185 -8.75 -14.00 4.84
C THR A 185 -9.87 -14.59 5.67
N GLY A 186 -9.81 -14.40 6.99
CA GLY A 186 -10.91 -14.71 7.90
C GLY A 186 -12.14 -13.84 7.66
N ASN A 187 -11.98 -12.65 7.06
CA ASN A 187 -13.07 -11.73 6.76
C ASN A 187 -13.00 -11.20 5.31
N PRO A 188 -13.58 -11.89 4.32
CA PRO A 188 -13.56 -11.44 2.93
C PRO A 188 -14.38 -10.16 2.67
N TYR A 189 -15.23 -9.74 3.62
CA TYR A 189 -16.06 -8.54 3.53
C TYR A 189 -15.51 -7.34 4.33
N GLY A 190 -14.41 -7.56 5.06
CA GLY A 190 -13.70 -6.54 5.80
C GLY A 190 -13.15 -5.44 4.91
N HIS A 191 -12.67 -4.36 5.49
CA HIS A 191 -12.15 -3.24 4.69
C HIS A 191 -10.71 -3.49 4.20
N ILE A 192 -10.32 -2.80 3.13
CA ILE A 192 -8.97 -2.83 2.57
C ILE A 192 -8.15 -1.72 3.22
N VAL A 193 -7.06 -2.13 3.84
CA VAL A 193 -6.13 -1.24 4.55
C VAL A 193 -4.88 -1.02 3.69
N PHE A 194 -4.24 0.16 3.81
CA PHE A 194 -3.00 0.48 3.11
C PHE A 194 -1.86 0.65 4.11
N ALA A 195 -0.82 -0.17 3.99
CA ALA A 195 0.44 0.02 4.68
C ALA A 195 1.38 0.85 3.79
N CYS A 196 1.67 2.08 4.20
CA CYS A 196 2.60 2.97 3.51
C CYS A 196 3.35 3.86 4.50
N ASN A 197 4.57 4.26 4.15
CA ASN A 197 5.28 5.25 4.95
C ASN A 197 4.61 6.63 4.80
N ARG A 198 4.32 7.32 5.91
CA ARG A 198 3.64 8.62 5.93
C ARG A 198 4.47 9.79 5.42
N THR A 199 5.80 9.67 5.38
CA THR A 199 6.69 10.74 4.87
C THR A 199 6.78 10.77 3.34
N ASN A 200 5.92 10.03 2.62
CA ASN A 200 6.19 9.64 1.23
C ASN A 200 5.95 10.70 0.14
N ASN A 201 6.84 10.64 -0.85
CA ASN A 201 6.70 11.24 -2.19
C ASN A 201 5.60 10.58 -3.05
N TYR A 202 5.13 9.39 -2.65
CA TYR A 202 4.12 8.60 -3.37
C TYR A 202 2.69 8.79 -2.87
N ARG A 203 2.44 9.76 -1.98
CA ARG A 203 1.10 10.03 -1.43
C ARG A 203 0.04 10.18 -2.53
N LYS A 204 0.38 10.87 -3.63
CA LYS A 204 -0.52 11.03 -4.78
C LYS A 204 -0.91 9.70 -5.43
N THR A 205 0.02 8.75 -5.52
CA THR A 205 -0.25 7.41 -6.08
C THR A 205 -1.12 6.60 -5.14
N VAL A 206 -0.86 6.66 -3.82
CA VAL A 206 -1.70 5.99 -2.82
C VAL A 206 -3.12 6.57 -2.77
N ASP A 207 -3.25 7.89 -2.86
CA ASP A 207 -4.56 8.56 -2.90
C ASP A 207 -5.34 8.18 -4.18
N PHE A 208 -4.65 8.09 -5.32
CA PHE A 208 -5.22 7.56 -6.57
C PHE A 208 -5.71 6.12 -6.38
N LEU A 209 -4.89 5.23 -5.82
CA LEU A 209 -5.26 3.84 -5.55
C LEU A 209 -6.51 3.74 -4.67
N LYS A 210 -6.54 4.47 -3.55
CA LYS A 210 -7.68 4.52 -2.64
C LYS A 210 -8.96 4.93 -3.37
N LEU A 211 -8.89 6.00 -4.18
CA LEU A 211 -10.04 6.50 -4.93
C LEU A 211 -10.48 5.51 -6.02
N SER A 212 -9.54 4.96 -6.77
CA SER A 212 -9.77 4.01 -7.85
C SER A 212 -10.42 2.72 -7.37
N LEU A 213 -10.00 2.17 -6.22
CA LEU A 213 -10.63 1.01 -5.60
C LEU A 213 -12.01 1.34 -5.05
N LYS A 214 -12.18 2.52 -4.41
CA LYS A 214 -13.50 2.96 -3.91
C LYS A 214 -14.52 3.10 -5.04
N GLN A 215 -14.12 3.69 -6.17
CA GLN A 215 -14.98 3.82 -7.36
C GLN A 215 -15.38 2.45 -7.95
N ARG A 216 -14.53 1.43 -7.75
CA ARG A 216 -14.77 0.05 -8.18
C ARG A 216 -15.55 -0.79 -7.15
N GLY A 217 -16.05 -0.18 -6.08
CA GLY A 217 -16.94 -0.82 -5.10
C GLY A 217 -16.24 -1.54 -3.94
N PHE A 218 -14.94 -1.31 -3.76
CA PHE A 218 -14.22 -1.87 -2.62
C PHE A 218 -14.42 -1.03 -1.35
N ASN A 219 -14.50 -1.71 -0.21
CA ASN A 219 -14.57 -1.12 1.12
C ASN A 219 -13.17 -0.65 1.53
N VAL A 220 -12.75 0.52 1.05
CA VAL A 220 -11.42 1.05 1.36
C VAL A 220 -11.43 1.82 2.67
N TYR A 221 -10.49 1.51 3.56
CA TYR A 221 -10.29 2.27 4.78
C TYR A 221 -9.66 3.64 4.48
N LEU A 222 -10.44 4.69 4.72
CA LEU A 222 -10.06 6.08 4.53
C LEU A 222 -9.65 6.65 5.90
N GLU A 223 -8.38 6.48 6.24
CA GLU A 223 -7.72 6.84 7.51
C GLU A 223 -8.39 7.92 8.39
N PRO A 224 -8.45 7.65 9.70
CA PRO A 224 -7.96 8.58 10.71
C PRO A 224 -6.79 7.93 11.51
N GLY A 225 -5.76 8.71 11.90
CA GLY A 225 -4.73 8.32 12.89
C GLY A 225 -3.81 7.09 12.61
N ARG A 226 -2.69 6.94 13.36
CA ARG A 226 -1.85 5.70 13.33
C ARG A 226 -2.41 4.60 14.23
N MET A 227 -2.98 4.98 15.38
CA MET A 227 -3.50 4.07 16.40
C MET A 227 -4.82 3.39 16.01
N GLU A 228 -5.62 4.03 15.16
CA GLU A 228 -6.85 3.44 14.64
C GLU A 228 -6.59 2.44 13.52
N MET A 229 -5.41 2.52 12.88
CA MET A 229 -5.00 1.59 11.82
C MET A 229 -4.87 0.15 12.33
N GLU A 230 -4.46 -0.04 13.58
CA GLU A 230 -4.33 -1.37 14.16
C GLU A 230 -5.68 -2.02 14.41
N LYS A 231 -6.63 -1.24 14.93
CA LYS A 231 -8.03 -1.66 15.06
C LYS A 231 -8.68 -1.91 13.69
N ALA A 232 -8.27 -1.16 12.68
CA ALA A 232 -8.68 -1.39 11.31
C ALA A 232 -8.20 -2.78 10.84
N LEU A 233 -6.93 -3.14 11.10
CA LEU A 233 -6.41 -4.46 10.71
C LEU A 233 -7.16 -5.66 11.29
N GLU A 234 -7.76 -5.54 12.49
CA GLU A 234 -8.55 -6.62 13.10
C GLU A 234 -9.76 -7.05 12.26
N ASP A 235 -10.40 -6.10 11.57
CA ASP A 235 -11.56 -6.33 10.71
C ASP A 235 -11.23 -6.16 9.21
N ALA A 236 -9.94 -6.18 8.87
CA ALA A 236 -9.50 -5.99 7.49
C ALA A 236 -9.66 -7.27 6.66
N SER A 237 -10.05 -7.10 5.40
CA SER A 237 -10.03 -8.20 4.43
C SER A 237 -8.67 -8.39 3.80
N ALA A 238 -7.99 -7.27 3.50
CA ALA A 238 -6.67 -7.25 2.90
C ALA A 238 -5.87 -6.01 3.34
N LEU A 239 -4.55 -6.17 3.41
CA LEU A 239 -3.57 -5.13 3.61
C LEU A 239 -2.75 -4.97 2.33
N ILE A 240 -2.92 -3.82 1.67
CA ILE A 240 -2.09 -3.43 0.51
C ILE A 240 -0.74 -2.93 1.02
N LEU A 241 0.34 -3.58 0.56
CA LEU A 241 1.71 -3.20 0.88
C LEU A 241 2.23 -2.24 -0.20
N CYS A 242 2.35 -0.96 0.13
CA CYS A 242 2.89 0.05 -0.77
C CYS A 242 4.42 0.00 -0.76
N LEU A 243 5.00 -0.89 -1.58
CA LEU A 243 6.42 -1.19 -1.60
C LEU A 243 7.26 -0.04 -2.16
N SER A 244 8.24 0.37 -1.35
CA SER A 244 9.26 1.38 -1.64
C SER A 244 10.43 1.21 -0.67
N TYR A 245 11.56 1.89 -0.90
CA TYR A 245 12.68 1.92 0.03
C TYR A 245 12.26 2.45 1.42
N SER A 246 11.43 3.51 1.42
CA SER A 246 10.90 4.09 2.65
C SER A 246 9.95 3.15 3.40
N PHE A 247 9.31 2.19 2.70
CA PHE A 247 8.45 1.18 3.32
C PHE A 247 9.26 0.10 4.04
N SER A 248 10.28 -0.47 3.38
CA SER A 248 11.08 -1.57 3.94
C SER A 248 11.91 -1.18 5.16
N THR A 249 12.32 0.08 5.20
CA THR A 249 13.13 0.66 6.29
C THR A 249 12.29 1.17 7.46
N SER A 250 10.97 1.26 7.31
CA SER A 250 10.09 1.80 8.35
C SER A 250 9.74 0.72 9.38
N PRO A 251 10.05 0.95 10.69
CA PRO A 251 9.63 0.02 11.75
C PRO A 251 8.11 -0.06 11.83
N PHE A 252 7.42 1.05 11.53
CA PHE A 252 5.97 1.12 11.49
C PHE A 252 5.35 0.22 10.42
N CYS A 253 5.88 0.26 9.19
CA CYS A 253 5.37 -0.62 8.12
C CYS A 253 5.64 -2.09 8.43
N ARG A 254 6.83 -2.41 8.98
CA ARG A 254 7.13 -3.77 9.45
C ARG A 254 6.16 -4.22 10.54
N GLN A 255 5.85 -3.33 11.49
CA GLN A 255 4.86 -3.58 12.53
C GLN A 255 3.48 -3.93 11.94
N GLN A 256 2.95 -3.10 11.04
CA GLN A 256 1.65 -3.33 10.39
C GLN A 256 1.58 -4.67 9.64
N VAL A 257 2.67 -5.07 9.00
CA VAL A 257 2.73 -6.36 8.32
C VAL A 257 2.68 -7.51 9.33
N LEU A 258 3.43 -7.41 10.43
CA LEU A 258 3.39 -8.40 11.51
C LEU A 258 2.00 -8.50 12.14
N SER A 259 1.34 -7.36 12.37
CA SER A 259 -0.06 -7.29 12.80
C SER A 259 -0.98 -8.07 11.87
N ALA A 260 -0.95 -7.73 10.59
CA ALA A 260 -1.80 -8.33 9.57
C ALA A 260 -1.59 -9.85 9.49
N LEU A 261 -0.35 -10.31 9.59
CA LEU A 261 -0.04 -11.74 9.68
C LEU A 261 -0.67 -12.40 10.92
N SER A 262 -0.62 -11.74 12.08
CA SER A 262 -1.22 -12.26 13.32
C SER A 262 -2.75 -12.36 13.26
N TYR A 263 -3.39 -11.44 12.53
CA TYR A 263 -4.84 -11.44 12.30
C TYR A 263 -5.26 -12.32 11.11
N GLY A 264 -4.31 -12.90 10.35
CA GLY A 264 -4.62 -13.68 9.16
C GLY A 264 -5.15 -12.82 7.99
N VAL A 265 -4.81 -11.54 7.96
CA VAL A 265 -5.18 -10.61 6.89
C VAL A 265 -4.32 -10.88 5.67
N VAL A 266 -4.94 -10.88 4.49
CA VAL A 266 -4.23 -11.07 3.22
C VAL A 266 -3.27 -9.92 2.96
N LEU A 267 -2.03 -10.24 2.60
CA LEU A 267 -1.06 -9.24 2.13
C LEU A 267 -1.10 -9.13 0.61
N VAL A 268 -1.29 -7.92 0.09
CA VAL A 268 -1.35 -7.63 -1.35
C VAL A 268 -0.27 -6.60 -1.72
N PRO A 269 0.88 -7.04 -2.25
CA PRO A 269 1.98 -6.14 -2.58
C PRO A 269 1.74 -5.31 -3.85
N VAL A 270 2.05 -4.02 -3.76
CA VAL A 270 1.99 -3.04 -4.86
C VAL A 270 3.31 -2.28 -4.92
N LEU A 271 3.95 -2.23 -6.09
CA LEU A 271 5.22 -1.56 -6.29
C LEU A 271 5.02 -0.09 -6.63
N LEU A 272 5.52 0.82 -5.79
CA LEU A 272 5.41 2.27 -6.00
C LEU A 272 6.71 2.93 -6.50
N GLU A 273 7.86 2.27 -6.32
CA GLU A 273 9.18 2.79 -6.63
C GLU A 273 9.86 1.96 -7.73
N SER A 274 10.35 2.63 -8.78
CA SER A 274 11.04 1.97 -9.89
C SER A 274 12.36 1.35 -9.43
N ASN A 275 12.66 0.14 -9.90
CA ASN A 275 13.87 -0.63 -9.55
C ASN A 275 14.00 -0.97 -8.06
N TYR A 276 12.94 -0.79 -7.27
CA TYR A 276 12.93 -1.28 -5.90
C TYR A 276 12.69 -2.79 -5.88
N GLU A 277 13.56 -3.51 -5.17
CA GLU A 277 13.42 -4.93 -4.92
C GLU A 277 13.28 -5.17 -3.41
N PRO A 278 12.33 -6.02 -2.97
CA PRO A 278 12.22 -6.41 -1.57
C PRO A 278 13.48 -7.12 -1.06
N GLU A 279 14.05 -6.60 0.02
CA GLU A 279 15.22 -7.16 0.71
C GLU A 279 14.86 -7.66 2.13
N SER A 280 15.74 -8.45 2.75
CA SER A 280 15.65 -8.89 4.14
C SER A 280 14.31 -9.56 4.46
N TRP A 281 13.65 -9.13 5.54
CA TRP A 281 12.36 -9.66 5.99
C TRP A 281 11.25 -9.62 4.93
N LEU A 282 11.26 -8.65 4.00
CA LEU A 282 10.29 -8.60 2.91
C LEU A 282 10.61 -9.59 1.80
N HIS A 283 11.90 -9.86 1.55
CA HIS A 283 12.30 -10.87 0.57
C HIS A 283 11.73 -12.23 0.95
N TYR A 284 11.91 -12.65 2.21
CA TYR A 284 11.36 -13.92 2.72
C TYR A 284 9.83 -13.97 2.65
N LEU A 285 9.18 -12.83 2.91
CA LEU A 285 7.72 -12.75 2.89
C LEU A 285 7.15 -12.78 1.46
N LEU A 286 7.82 -12.16 0.49
CA LEU A 286 7.27 -11.88 -0.84
C LEU A 286 7.89 -12.71 -1.97
N ALA A 287 8.83 -13.63 -1.68
CA ALA A 287 9.63 -14.36 -2.66
C ALA A 287 8.86 -15.00 -3.83
N THR A 288 7.61 -15.41 -3.62
CA THR A 288 6.77 -16.08 -4.63
C THR A 288 5.57 -15.26 -5.09
N VAL A 289 5.53 -13.96 -4.78
CA VAL A 289 4.36 -13.11 -5.02
C VAL A 289 4.61 -12.18 -6.20
N ILE A 290 3.64 -12.09 -7.10
CA ILE A 290 3.67 -11.13 -8.21
C ILE A 290 3.15 -9.77 -7.72
N TYR A 291 3.86 -8.70 -8.06
CA TYR A 291 3.51 -7.34 -7.65
C TYR A 291 2.79 -6.60 -8.77
N THR A 292 1.74 -5.86 -8.43
CA THR A 292 1.19 -4.87 -9.37
C THR A 292 2.04 -3.61 -9.33
N SER A 293 2.55 -3.17 -10.48
CA SER A 293 3.41 -1.99 -10.57
C SER A 293 2.62 -0.69 -10.81
N PHE A 294 2.92 0.35 -10.02
CA PHE A 294 2.44 1.72 -10.17
C PHE A 294 3.61 2.71 -10.29
N THR A 295 4.67 2.28 -10.97
CA THR A 295 5.86 3.11 -11.22
C THR A 295 5.67 4.05 -12.41
N ASP A 296 4.88 3.64 -13.40
CA ASP A 296 4.57 4.43 -14.61
C ASP A 296 3.16 5.01 -14.53
N ARG A 297 3.03 6.34 -14.65
CA ARG A 297 1.76 7.06 -14.52
C ARG A 297 0.80 6.78 -15.66
N ASP A 298 1.33 6.51 -16.85
CA ASP A 298 0.49 6.29 -18.04
C ASP A 298 -0.28 4.96 -17.94
N ASP A 299 0.18 4.06 -17.06
CA ASP A 299 -0.38 2.72 -16.86
C ASP A 299 -1.23 2.57 -15.60
N PHE A 300 -1.47 3.66 -14.87
CA PHE A 300 -2.18 3.61 -13.58
C PHE A 300 -3.58 2.99 -13.65
N GLU A 301 -4.35 3.23 -14.72
CA GLU A 301 -5.67 2.61 -14.86
C GLU A 301 -5.59 1.11 -15.13
N ARG A 302 -4.66 0.67 -16.00
CA ARG A 302 -4.41 -0.75 -16.27
C ARG A 302 -3.91 -1.48 -15.01
N ALA A 303 -3.01 -0.82 -14.26
CA ALA A 303 -2.52 -1.33 -12.99
C ALA A 303 -3.64 -1.39 -11.94
N ALA A 304 -4.53 -0.40 -11.87
CA ALA A 304 -5.68 -0.39 -10.97
C ALA A 304 -6.67 -1.51 -11.30
N GLU A 305 -6.88 -1.81 -12.58
CA GLU A 305 -7.66 -2.97 -13.03
C GLU A 305 -7.02 -4.28 -12.59
N SER A 306 -5.72 -4.47 -12.85
CA SER A 306 -4.97 -5.66 -12.40
C SER A 306 -5.02 -5.84 -10.88
N LEU A 307 -4.86 -4.76 -10.11
CA LEU A 307 -4.99 -4.80 -8.65
C LEU A 307 -6.41 -5.17 -8.21
N SER A 308 -7.43 -4.68 -8.92
CA SER A 308 -8.83 -5.02 -8.63
C SER A 308 -9.10 -6.51 -8.84
N LEU A 309 -8.52 -7.10 -9.90
CA LEU A 309 -8.57 -8.55 -10.14
C LEU A 309 -7.91 -9.34 -9.00
N ALA A 310 -6.74 -8.90 -8.53
CA ALA A 310 -6.06 -9.51 -7.38
C ALA A 310 -6.88 -9.41 -6.08
N LEU A 311 -7.70 -8.36 -5.95
CA LEU A 311 -8.56 -8.11 -4.79
C LEU A 311 -9.97 -8.69 -4.91
N MET A 312 -10.36 -9.35 -6.00
CA MET A 312 -11.74 -9.81 -6.23
C MET A 312 -12.34 -10.69 -5.12
N LYS A 313 -11.52 -11.29 -4.28
CA LYS A 313 -11.95 -12.14 -3.16
C LYS A 313 -12.05 -11.39 -1.83
N TYR A 314 -11.71 -10.10 -1.81
CA TYR A 314 -11.46 -9.31 -0.60
C TYR A 314 -12.11 -7.92 -0.70
N GLY A 315 -12.76 -7.50 0.38
CA GLY A 315 -13.17 -6.12 0.59
C GLY A 315 -14.29 -5.62 -0.32
N ILE A 316 -15.20 -6.50 -0.75
CA ILE A 316 -16.37 -6.10 -1.53
C ILE A 316 -17.46 -5.57 -0.60
N VAL A 317 -17.95 -4.35 -0.87
CA VAL A 317 -19.13 -3.79 -0.18
C VAL A 317 -20.38 -4.54 -0.64
N ARG A 318 -21.05 -5.26 0.27
CA ARG A 318 -22.44 -5.67 0.04
C ARG A 318 -23.34 -4.46 0.26
N ALA A 319 -24.33 -4.25 -0.60
CA ALA A 319 -25.50 -3.48 -0.21
C ALA A 319 -26.18 -4.27 0.92
N SER A 320 -25.96 -3.85 2.17
CA SER A 320 -26.72 -4.36 3.31
C SER A 320 -28.19 -4.03 3.06
N SER A 321 -28.99 -5.06 2.82
CA SER A 321 -30.44 -4.99 2.97
C SER A 321 -30.76 -4.90 4.46
N ASN A 322 -30.55 -3.74 5.07
CA ASN A 322 -31.12 -3.44 6.37
C ASN A 322 -32.43 -2.69 6.12
N THR A 323 -33.52 -3.46 6.11
CA THR A 323 -34.80 -2.98 6.60
C THR A 323 -34.63 -2.64 8.08
N ASP A 324 -35.08 -1.44 8.44
CA ASP A 324 -35.36 -0.93 9.78
C ASP A 324 -34.15 -0.69 10.70
N ASP A 325 -33.66 0.55 10.70
CA ASP A 325 -33.45 1.31 11.94
C ASP A 325 -33.48 2.82 11.64
N ASP A 326 -34.15 3.57 12.52
CA ASP A 326 -34.64 4.95 12.41
C ASP A 326 -33.66 5.98 11.81
N PHE A 327 -34.11 6.65 10.74
CA PHE A 327 -33.52 7.89 10.24
C PHE A 327 -34.36 9.08 10.76
N ASP A 328 -33.83 9.81 11.74
CA ASP A 328 -34.38 11.05 12.27
C ASP A 328 -34.18 12.19 11.23
N PRO A 329 -35.24 12.80 10.66
CA PRO A 329 -35.10 13.78 9.60
C PRO A 329 -35.03 15.19 10.18
N SER A 330 -33.83 15.63 10.55
CA SER A 330 -33.56 17.06 10.75
C SER A 330 -32.16 17.45 10.29
N GLU A 331 -32.01 17.75 9.00
CA GLU A 331 -31.15 18.83 8.48
C GLU A 331 -31.24 18.85 6.94
N SER A 332 -32.34 19.42 6.43
CA SER A 332 -32.43 19.84 5.04
C SER A 332 -31.70 21.18 4.88
N ILE A 333 -30.48 21.16 4.35
CA ILE A 333 -29.79 22.38 3.91
C ILE A 333 -30.17 22.66 2.45
N SER A 334 -30.97 23.71 2.27
CA SER A 334 -31.39 24.27 0.99
C SER A 334 -30.21 24.87 0.19
N PRO A 335 -30.26 24.87 -1.15
CA PRO A 335 -29.20 25.44 -1.99
C PRO A 335 -29.20 26.98 -1.94
N PRO A 336 -28.04 27.67 -2.03
CA PRO A 336 -28.01 29.12 -2.01
C PRO A 336 -28.38 29.72 -3.37
N SER A 337 -29.49 30.45 -3.40
CA SER A 337 -29.83 31.39 -4.48
C SER A 337 -29.23 32.77 -4.19
N ILE A 338 -28.59 33.33 -5.21
CA ILE A 338 -28.00 34.68 -5.25
C ILE A 338 -29.10 35.75 -5.17
N ALA A 339 -28.96 36.72 -4.26
CA ALA A 339 -29.28 38.14 -4.48
C ALA A 339 -28.88 39.01 -3.27
N SER A 340 -28.02 39.99 -3.52
CA SER A 340 -27.66 41.08 -2.60
C SER A 340 -28.88 41.97 -2.26
N PRO A 341 -28.81 42.72 -1.15
CA PRO A 341 -29.06 44.15 -1.28
C PRO A 341 -28.17 45.04 -0.40
N TRP A 342 -27.91 46.22 -0.95
CA TRP A 342 -27.17 47.34 -0.40
C TRP A 342 -27.77 47.88 0.91
N ARG A 343 -26.89 48.38 1.79
CA ARG A 343 -27.11 49.59 2.61
C ARG A 343 -25.96 50.59 2.41
N PRO A 344 -26.18 51.91 2.57
CA PRO A 344 -25.57 52.90 1.70
C PRO A 344 -24.56 53.87 2.34
N ILE A 345 -23.70 54.41 1.45
CA ILE A 345 -23.01 55.71 1.43
C ILE A 345 -21.87 55.97 2.43
N VAL A 346 -20.63 56.12 1.91
CA VAL A 346 -19.87 57.41 1.89
C VAL A 346 -18.99 57.46 0.63
N LEU A 347 -19.05 58.59 -0.08
CA LEU A 347 -18.28 58.97 -1.28
C LEU A 347 -16.75 59.03 -1.06
N LYS A 348 -15.98 58.65 -2.08
CA LYS A 348 -14.98 59.55 -2.71
C LYS A 348 -14.55 59.01 -4.09
N ASN A 349 -14.85 59.80 -5.12
CA ASN A 349 -14.50 59.58 -6.53
C ASN A 349 -13.03 59.85 -6.78
N HIS A 350 -12.33 59.01 -7.55
CA HIS A 350 -11.33 59.47 -8.54
C HIS A 350 -11.28 58.52 -9.75
N THR A 351 -11.99 58.91 -10.81
CA THR A 351 -11.57 58.88 -12.23
C THR A 351 -10.70 57.74 -12.78
N GLY A 352 -11.20 57.06 -13.82
CA GLY A 352 -10.35 56.43 -14.84
C GLY A 352 -11.01 55.34 -15.68
N ARG A 353 -11.58 55.73 -16.83
CA ARG A 353 -12.05 54.88 -17.95
C ARG A 353 -11.06 53.73 -18.26
N GLY A 354 -11.43 52.57 -18.78
CA GLY A 354 -12.68 52.09 -19.36
C GLY A 354 -12.38 51.05 -20.46
N VAL A 355 -13.38 50.20 -20.76
CA VAL A 355 -13.53 49.33 -21.96
C VAL A 355 -12.64 48.05 -21.94
N ARG A 356 -13.13 46.80 -21.84
CA ARG A 356 -14.26 45.99 -22.38
C ARG A 356 -13.90 45.24 -23.69
N MET A 357 -14.32 43.95 -23.67
CA MET A 357 -14.46 42.92 -24.73
C MET A 357 -13.24 42.00 -24.92
N GLN A 358 -13.34 40.70 -24.61
CA GLN A 358 -14.13 39.60 -25.23
C GLN A 358 -13.74 39.32 -26.69
N LEU A 359 -13.27 38.08 -26.94
CA LEU A 359 -13.90 37.03 -27.76
C LEU A 359 -12.85 36.15 -28.49
N LEU A 360 -13.13 34.83 -28.46
CA LEU A 360 -12.97 33.83 -29.53
C LEU A 360 -11.54 33.49 -30.01
N SER A 361 -11.07 32.25 -29.84
CA SER A 361 -11.41 30.98 -30.52
C SER A 361 -10.69 30.76 -31.85
N VAL A 362 -10.39 29.47 -32.09
CA VAL A 362 -10.14 28.76 -33.37
C VAL A 362 -8.68 28.43 -33.70
N SER A 363 -8.40 27.13 -33.52
CA SER A 363 -7.52 26.18 -34.25
C SER A 363 -6.65 26.64 -35.42
N SER A 364 -5.48 25.99 -35.58
CA SER A 364 -5.17 25.25 -36.81
C SER A 364 -3.97 24.28 -36.71
N LEU A 365 -4.07 23.27 -37.57
CA LEU A 365 -3.19 22.17 -38.00
C LEU A 365 -1.73 22.54 -38.34
N ARG A 366 -0.81 21.56 -38.30
CA ARG A 366 -0.16 20.98 -39.51
C ARG A 366 0.91 19.91 -39.24
N SER A 367 0.99 19.02 -40.23
CA SER A 367 1.85 17.85 -40.46
C SER A 367 3.30 18.16 -40.88
N GLY A 368 4.17 17.16 -40.80
CA GLY A 368 5.43 17.07 -41.55
C GLY A 368 5.96 15.62 -41.61
N SER A 369 6.49 15.20 -42.75
CA SER A 369 6.68 13.82 -43.22
C SER A 369 8.15 13.50 -43.57
N CYS A 370 8.48 12.20 -43.55
CA CYS A 370 9.44 11.40 -44.36
C CYS A 370 10.95 11.73 -44.49
N GLY A 371 11.74 10.63 -44.51
CA GLY A 371 13.08 10.53 -45.13
C GLY A 371 13.67 9.11 -45.04
N SER A 372 13.98 8.52 -46.21
CA SER A 372 14.40 7.12 -46.48
C SER A 372 15.83 7.00 -47.04
N SER A 373 16.46 5.80 -47.00
CA SER A 373 17.51 5.25 -47.92
C SER A 373 17.86 3.80 -47.49
N GLN A 374 17.56 2.67 -48.17
CA GLN A 374 18.19 1.91 -49.31
C GLN A 374 19.75 1.83 -49.32
N VAL A 375 20.45 0.68 -49.53
CA VAL A 375 20.65 -0.14 -50.77
C VAL A 375 21.62 -1.37 -50.56
N PHE A 376 21.29 -2.57 -51.12
CA PHE A 376 22.06 -3.71 -51.76
C PHE A 376 23.17 -4.56 -51.02
N SER A 377 23.54 -5.84 -51.32
CA SER A 377 23.01 -7.05 -52.05
C SER A 377 24.07 -8.21 -52.20
N VAL A 378 23.62 -9.50 -52.43
CA VAL A 378 24.26 -10.69 -53.15
C VAL A 378 25.35 -11.57 -52.45
N TRP A 379 25.06 -12.81 -51.97
CA TRP A 379 25.11 -14.22 -52.51
C TRP A 379 26.48 -14.93 -52.69
N SER A 380 26.66 -16.13 -52.09
CA SER A 380 27.00 -17.42 -52.75
C SER A 380 27.13 -18.66 -51.80
N ASN A 381 26.46 -19.73 -52.22
CA ASN A 381 26.40 -21.19 -51.93
C ASN A 381 27.41 -21.97 -51.05
N GLY A 382 26.90 -23.04 -50.42
CA GLY A 382 27.61 -24.25 -49.99
C GLY A 382 26.70 -25.21 -49.20
N GLU A 383 26.38 -26.38 -49.77
CA GLU A 383 25.51 -27.44 -49.23
C GLU A 383 26.15 -28.25 -48.08
N GLU A 384 25.39 -28.65 -47.06
CA GLU A 384 25.16 -30.06 -46.68
C GLU A 384 24.29 -30.19 -45.40
N SER A 385 23.50 -31.27 -45.39
CA SER A 385 22.34 -31.59 -44.56
C SER A 385 22.68 -32.16 -43.17
N VAL A 386 21.94 -31.77 -42.11
CA VAL A 386 21.38 -32.69 -41.08
C VAL A 386 20.10 -32.11 -40.45
N ALA A 387 18.98 -32.78 -40.75
CA ALA A 387 17.75 -33.06 -39.99
C ALA A 387 17.21 -32.15 -38.85
N SER A 388 15.90 -31.87 -39.02
CA SER A 388 14.83 -31.90 -38.01
C SER A 388 14.78 -30.82 -36.92
N SER A 389 14.09 -29.72 -37.24
CA SER A 389 13.09 -29.11 -36.34
C SER A 389 12.47 -27.89 -37.02
N ARG A 390 11.23 -27.98 -37.49
CA ARG A 390 10.28 -26.87 -37.68
C ARG A 390 9.02 -27.40 -38.36
N LEU A 391 7.97 -27.60 -37.56
CA LEU A 391 6.56 -27.40 -37.90
C LEU A 391 5.74 -27.79 -36.65
N GLN A 392 5.83 -26.97 -35.61
CA GLN A 392 4.89 -26.92 -34.48
C GLN A 392 5.13 -25.58 -33.78
N GLY A 393 4.53 -24.52 -34.32
CA GLY A 393 4.69 -23.16 -33.78
C GLY A 393 3.50 -22.25 -34.04
N SER A 394 2.39 -22.77 -34.58
CA SER A 394 1.21 -21.96 -34.92
C SER A 394 -0.04 -22.36 -34.16
N SER A 395 -0.01 -23.40 -33.31
CA SER A 395 -1.20 -23.87 -32.58
C SER A 395 -1.29 -23.35 -31.14
N GLN A 396 -0.15 -23.07 -30.47
CA GLN A 396 -0.15 -22.58 -29.08
C GLN A 396 -0.54 -21.10 -28.96
N SER A 397 -0.16 -20.26 -29.92
CA SER A 397 -0.48 -18.83 -29.87
C SER A 397 -1.96 -18.53 -30.17
N GLN A 398 -2.64 -19.38 -30.95
CA GLN A 398 -4.08 -19.23 -31.20
C GLN A 398 -4.91 -19.73 -30.01
N GLN A 399 -4.54 -20.86 -29.40
CA GLN A 399 -5.23 -21.37 -28.21
C GLN A 399 -5.10 -20.43 -27.01
N GLN A 400 -3.93 -19.81 -26.82
CA GLN A 400 -3.71 -18.88 -25.71
C GLN A 400 -4.44 -17.54 -25.89
N TRP A 401 -4.62 -17.08 -27.14
CA TRP A 401 -5.43 -15.88 -27.44
C TRP A 401 -6.95 -16.15 -27.32
N GLU A 402 -7.41 -17.36 -27.62
CA GLU A 402 -8.81 -17.76 -27.44
C GLU A 402 -9.14 -17.99 -25.94
N GLU A 403 -8.23 -18.60 -25.17
CA GLU A 403 -8.37 -18.75 -23.71
C GLU A 403 -8.36 -17.39 -22.98
N ASP A 404 -7.51 -16.46 -23.40
CA ASP A 404 -7.48 -15.10 -22.84
C ASP A 404 -8.78 -14.33 -23.16
N GLN A 405 -9.39 -14.54 -24.33
CA GLN A 405 -10.68 -13.93 -24.67
C GLN A 405 -11.86 -14.57 -23.93
N GLU A 406 -11.88 -15.88 -23.76
CA GLU A 406 -12.90 -16.58 -22.96
C GLU A 406 -12.83 -16.19 -21.48
N ALA A 407 -11.62 -16.06 -20.92
CA ALA A 407 -11.43 -15.55 -19.56
C ALA A 407 -11.94 -14.10 -19.43
N VAL A 408 -11.62 -13.22 -20.39
CA VAL A 408 -12.08 -11.83 -20.40
C VAL A 408 -13.62 -11.73 -20.49
N LEU A 409 -14.28 -12.63 -21.24
CA LEU A 409 -15.74 -12.67 -21.34
C LEU A 409 -16.41 -13.24 -20.08
N ALA A 410 -15.81 -14.26 -19.44
CA ALA A 410 -16.35 -14.89 -18.25
C ALA A 410 -16.40 -13.94 -17.03
N TYR A 411 -15.47 -12.98 -16.95
CA TYR A 411 -15.36 -12.04 -15.83
C TYR A 411 -15.86 -10.62 -16.12
N ARG A 412 -16.58 -10.43 -17.23
CA ARG A 412 -17.12 -9.11 -17.60
C ARG A 412 -18.19 -8.66 -16.62
N ALA A 413 -18.00 -7.49 -16.00
CA ALA A 413 -18.92 -6.91 -15.02
C ALA A 413 -20.25 -6.50 -15.69
N PRO A 414 -21.41 -6.75 -15.04
CA PRO A 414 -22.71 -6.37 -15.58
C PRO A 414 -22.94 -4.85 -15.51
N SER A 415 -23.59 -4.30 -16.55
CA SER A 415 -23.93 -2.88 -16.63
C SER A 415 -24.83 -2.45 -15.46
N PRO A 416 -24.54 -1.31 -14.79
CA PRO A 416 -25.43 -0.75 -13.77
C PRO A 416 -26.83 -0.45 -14.30
N ALA A 417 -27.00 -0.24 -15.61
CA ALA A 417 -28.29 0.05 -16.23
C ALA A 417 -29.29 -1.12 -16.11
N VAL A 418 -28.80 -2.35 -15.91
CA VAL A 418 -29.64 -3.55 -15.74
C VAL A 418 -30.49 -3.46 -14.47
N ARG A 419 -30.02 -2.74 -13.43
CA ARG A 419 -30.78 -2.53 -12.18
C ARG A 419 -32.12 -1.81 -12.39
N LEU A 420 -32.23 -1.05 -13.47
CA LEU A 420 -33.44 -0.31 -13.82
C LEU A 420 -34.45 -1.16 -14.59
N TRP A 421 -34.13 -2.42 -14.89
CA TRP A 421 -35.04 -3.30 -15.62
C TRP A 421 -36.17 -3.77 -14.73
N ASP A 422 -37.39 -3.61 -15.22
CA ASP A 422 -38.57 -4.23 -14.62
C ASP A 422 -38.59 -5.73 -14.91
N VAL A 423 -39.47 -6.45 -14.19
CA VAL A 423 -39.66 -7.89 -14.34
C VAL A 423 -39.98 -8.25 -15.80
N GLU A 424 -40.81 -7.45 -16.48
CA GLU A 424 -41.20 -7.69 -17.88
C GLU A 424 -40.00 -7.60 -18.85
N ARG A 425 -39.07 -6.66 -18.63
CA ARG A 425 -37.84 -6.58 -19.41
C ARG A 425 -36.92 -7.77 -19.15
N VAL A 426 -36.81 -8.22 -17.90
CA VAL A 426 -36.03 -9.41 -17.55
C VAL A 426 -36.61 -10.68 -18.19
N GLN A 427 -37.94 -10.83 -18.21
CA GLN A 427 -38.60 -11.95 -18.89
C GLN A 427 -38.31 -11.96 -20.39
N ARG A 428 -38.44 -10.80 -21.07
CA ARG A 428 -38.06 -10.68 -22.49
C ARG A 428 -36.59 -11.02 -22.72
N TRP A 429 -35.69 -10.60 -21.83
CA TRP A 429 -34.27 -10.94 -21.93
C TRP A 429 -34.01 -12.45 -21.77
N LEU A 430 -34.72 -13.15 -20.88
CA LEU A 430 -34.63 -14.61 -20.74
C LEU A 430 -35.06 -15.31 -22.04
N GLU A 431 -36.13 -14.83 -22.68
CA GLU A 431 -36.59 -15.34 -23.98
C GLU A 431 -35.57 -15.08 -25.10
N GLU A 432 -35.07 -13.85 -25.20
CA GLU A 432 -34.03 -13.43 -26.15
C GLU A 432 -32.73 -14.25 -25.97
N SER A 433 -32.45 -14.71 -24.75
CA SER A 433 -31.25 -15.49 -24.40
C SER A 433 -31.44 -17.01 -24.54
N GLY A 434 -32.58 -17.47 -25.06
CA GLY A 434 -32.85 -18.91 -25.25
C GLY A 434 -33.23 -19.67 -23.96
N LEU A 435 -33.65 -18.96 -22.91
CA LEU A 435 -34.04 -19.51 -21.61
C LEU A 435 -35.54 -19.35 -21.33
N ALA A 436 -36.35 -19.31 -22.39
CA ALA A 436 -37.80 -19.09 -22.32
C ALA A 436 -38.53 -20.09 -21.40
N HIS A 437 -38.03 -21.32 -21.28
CA HIS A 437 -38.57 -22.37 -20.41
C HIS A 437 -38.40 -22.08 -18.91
N TYR A 438 -37.52 -21.15 -18.52
CA TYR A 438 -37.33 -20.73 -17.12
C TYR A 438 -38.12 -19.48 -16.74
N THR A 439 -38.84 -18.86 -17.68
CA THR A 439 -39.65 -17.64 -17.42
C THR A 439 -40.63 -17.83 -16.25
N VAL A 440 -41.25 -19.00 -16.15
CA VAL A 440 -42.17 -19.34 -15.04
C VAL A 440 -41.42 -19.50 -13.71
N ALA A 441 -40.27 -20.19 -13.72
CA ALA A 441 -39.47 -20.45 -12.52
C ALA A 441 -38.74 -19.20 -11.99
N LEU A 442 -38.41 -18.27 -12.88
CA LEU A 442 -37.72 -17.01 -12.61
C LEU A 442 -38.64 -15.79 -12.72
N ARG A 443 -39.96 -15.97 -12.58
CA ARG A 443 -40.94 -14.89 -12.71
C ARG A 443 -40.75 -13.76 -11.69
N TRP A 444 -40.13 -14.07 -10.56
CA TRP A 444 -39.83 -13.13 -9.48
C TRP A 444 -38.54 -12.34 -9.70
N LEU A 445 -37.76 -12.67 -10.73
CA LEU A 445 -36.46 -12.03 -11.00
C LEU A 445 -36.67 -10.66 -11.66
N ASP A 446 -36.27 -9.60 -10.95
CA ASP A 446 -36.24 -8.22 -11.46
C ASP A 446 -34.80 -7.81 -11.86
N GLY A 447 -34.63 -6.59 -12.38
CA GLY A 447 -33.33 -6.09 -12.82
C GLY A 447 -32.27 -6.03 -11.72
N ASN A 448 -32.68 -5.75 -10.47
CA ASN A 448 -31.77 -5.72 -9.33
C ASN A 448 -31.25 -7.11 -8.99
N LEU A 449 -32.14 -8.09 -8.91
CA LEU A 449 -31.78 -9.47 -8.60
C LEU A 449 -31.00 -10.11 -9.76
N LEU A 450 -31.34 -9.78 -11.00
CA LEU A 450 -30.58 -10.21 -12.18
C LEU A 450 -29.16 -9.65 -12.16
N TRP A 451 -29.00 -8.38 -11.80
CA TRP A 451 -27.69 -7.75 -11.65
C TRP A 451 -26.85 -8.42 -10.55
N GLU A 452 -27.45 -8.74 -9.41
CA GLU A 452 -26.77 -9.49 -8.34
C GLU A 452 -26.42 -10.92 -8.76
N LEU A 453 -27.29 -11.58 -9.52
CA LEU A 453 -27.06 -12.92 -10.04
C LEU A 453 -25.90 -12.95 -11.06
N ALA A 454 -25.83 -11.92 -11.92
CA ALA A 454 -24.71 -11.72 -12.84
C ALA A 454 -23.39 -11.49 -12.12
N TRP A 455 -23.42 -10.84 -10.95
CA TRP A 455 -22.26 -10.74 -10.08
C TRP A 455 -21.96 -12.03 -9.32
N HIS A 456 -22.97 -12.77 -8.87
CA HIS A 456 -22.79 -14.04 -8.16
C HIS A 456 -22.01 -15.04 -9.01
N ARG A 457 -22.28 -15.05 -10.32
CA ARG A 457 -21.52 -15.77 -11.34
C ARG A 457 -20.00 -15.50 -11.26
N ILE A 458 -19.62 -14.24 -11.08
CA ILE A 458 -18.22 -13.78 -11.02
C ILE A 458 -17.62 -14.04 -9.63
N ARG A 459 -18.39 -13.74 -8.57
CA ARG A 459 -17.96 -13.81 -7.16
C ARG A 459 -17.84 -15.24 -6.64
N SER A 460 -18.65 -16.18 -7.14
CA SER A 460 -18.66 -17.58 -6.72
C SER A 460 -19.22 -18.49 -7.81
N CYS A 461 -18.38 -18.79 -8.81
CA CYS A 461 -18.74 -19.60 -9.97
C CYS A 461 -19.23 -21.01 -9.59
N ASP A 462 -18.54 -21.68 -8.65
CA ASP A 462 -18.91 -23.03 -8.21
C ASP A 462 -20.27 -23.06 -7.46
N ALA A 463 -20.50 -22.07 -6.58
CA ALA A 463 -21.79 -21.96 -5.88
C ALA A 463 -22.90 -21.55 -6.83
N PHE A 464 -22.60 -20.72 -7.83
CA PHE A 464 -23.55 -20.35 -8.88
C PHE A 464 -24.05 -21.60 -9.61
N PHE A 465 -23.16 -22.42 -10.17
CA PHE A 465 -23.54 -23.66 -10.86
C PHE A 465 -24.25 -24.66 -9.92
N SER A 466 -23.76 -24.80 -8.69
CA SER A 466 -24.39 -25.67 -7.69
C SER A 466 -25.81 -25.23 -7.36
N ASN A 467 -26.05 -23.92 -7.22
CA ASN A 467 -27.38 -23.38 -6.92
C ASN A 467 -28.35 -23.53 -8.09
N LEU A 468 -27.89 -23.30 -9.33
CA LEU A 468 -28.72 -23.53 -10.52
C LEU A 468 -29.14 -25.00 -10.64
N LYS A 469 -28.22 -25.92 -10.33
CA LYS A 469 -28.52 -27.36 -10.30
C LYS A 469 -29.49 -27.72 -9.19
N HIS A 470 -29.28 -27.23 -7.97
CA HIS A 470 -30.07 -27.65 -6.81
C HIS A 470 -31.45 -26.99 -6.72
N HIS A 471 -31.56 -25.72 -7.06
CA HIS A 471 -32.81 -24.96 -6.86
C HIS A 471 -33.67 -24.86 -8.12
N LEU A 472 -33.05 -24.82 -9.30
CA LEU A 472 -33.76 -24.70 -10.58
C LEU A 472 -33.77 -26.02 -11.37
N ASN A 473 -33.09 -27.06 -10.88
CA ASN A 473 -32.88 -28.33 -11.58
C ASN A 473 -32.36 -28.13 -13.02
N MET A 474 -31.56 -27.07 -13.21
CA MET A 474 -31.10 -26.64 -14.52
C MET A 474 -30.04 -27.64 -15.02
N PRO A 475 -30.16 -28.22 -16.24
CA PRO A 475 -29.16 -29.11 -16.81
C PRO A 475 -27.90 -28.32 -17.20
N GLN A 476 -26.77 -29.01 -17.30
CA GLN A 476 -25.46 -28.36 -17.47
C GLN A 476 -25.37 -27.47 -18.72
N HIS A 477 -26.02 -27.83 -19.82
CA HIS A 477 -26.03 -26.99 -21.04
C HIS A 477 -26.76 -25.66 -20.82
N ASP A 478 -27.90 -25.67 -20.13
CA ASP A 478 -28.65 -24.45 -19.79
C ASP A 478 -27.92 -23.60 -18.76
N GLN A 479 -27.19 -24.22 -17.83
CA GLN A 479 -26.37 -23.50 -16.88
C GLN A 479 -25.28 -22.68 -17.58
N VAL A 480 -24.61 -23.27 -18.58
CA VAL A 480 -23.59 -22.58 -19.39
C VAL A 480 -24.23 -21.49 -20.25
N LEU A 481 -25.39 -21.76 -20.86
CA LEU A 481 -26.14 -20.75 -21.61
C LEU A 481 -26.52 -19.55 -20.72
N PHE A 482 -27.01 -19.81 -19.51
CA PHE A 482 -27.36 -18.77 -18.56
C PHE A 482 -26.15 -18.01 -18.04
N PHE A 483 -25.05 -18.71 -17.75
CA PHE A 483 -23.77 -18.10 -17.44
C PHE A 483 -23.35 -17.12 -18.55
N ASN A 484 -23.40 -17.53 -19.81
CA ASN A 484 -22.99 -16.71 -20.95
C ASN A 484 -23.93 -15.54 -21.21
N ALA A 485 -25.24 -15.74 -21.07
CA ALA A 485 -26.22 -14.67 -21.19
C ALA A 485 -25.95 -13.56 -20.17
N LEU A 486 -25.60 -13.90 -18.93
CA LEU A 486 -25.27 -12.93 -17.89
C LEU A 486 -23.99 -12.12 -18.20
N SER A 487 -22.99 -12.66 -18.93
CA SER A 487 -21.83 -11.87 -19.38
C SER A 487 -22.18 -10.80 -20.40
N LEU A 488 -23.23 -11.03 -21.18
CA LEU A 488 -23.67 -10.11 -22.24
C LEU A 488 -24.45 -8.92 -21.67
N LEU A 489 -24.74 -8.92 -20.36
CA LEU A 489 -25.33 -7.78 -19.66
C LEU A 489 -24.34 -6.63 -19.39
N ALA A 490 -23.08 -6.76 -19.84
CA ALA A 490 -22.08 -5.71 -19.73
C ALA A 490 -22.36 -4.53 -20.68
N ASP A 491 -21.85 -3.34 -20.35
CA ASP A 491 -21.93 -2.20 -21.27
C ASP A 491 -21.23 -2.57 -22.58
N VAL A 492 -22.02 -2.63 -23.65
CA VAL A 492 -21.52 -2.48 -25.00
C VAL A 492 -21.20 -0.99 -25.10
N SER A 493 -19.96 -0.62 -24.82
CA SER A 493 -19.42 0.64 -25.31
C SER A 493 -19.76 0.68 -26.80
N THR A 494 -20.76 1.49 -27.15
CA THR A 494 -21.10 1.82 -28.53
C THR A 494 -19.80 2.22 -29.21
N ASN A 495 -19.45 1.47 -30.26
CA ASN A 495 -18.31 1.71 -31.14
C ASN A 495 -18.10 3.19 -31.47
#